data_AF-A0A661R4E1-F1
#
_entry.id   AF-A0A661R4E1-F1
#
_cell.length_a   1.000
_cell.length_b   1.000
_cell.length_c   1.000
_cell.angle_alpha   90.00
_cell.angle_beta   90.00
_cell.angle_gamma   90.00
#
_symmetry.space_group_name_H-M   'P 1'
#
loop_
_entity.id
_entity.type
_entity.pdbx_description
1 polymer ?
#
loop_
_entity_poly.entity_id
_entity_poly.type
_entity_poly.pdbx_seq_one_letter_code
_entity_poly.pdbx_strand_id
1 'polypeptide(L)'
;KGIATAEDIDTAFCKGCGLRDPFIGPFLRAHLAGNNIESFFENYYHSYRYRLESMETWTSFPSSAMDAVVKDVKKMPAVINNSIDELKAWRNDKLVKVLEMTNNKP
;
A
#
# COMPACT_ATOMS: atom_id res chain seq x y z
N LYS A 1 -13.90 0.52 -9.43
CA LYS A 1 -13.82 1.01 -10.83
C LYS A 1 -13.12 0.05 -11.79
N GLY A 2 -12.70 -1.16 -11.38
CA GLY A 2 -12.12 -2.15 -12.31
C GLY A 2 -10.78 -1.76 -12.94
N ILE A 3 -10.05 -0.82 -12.34
CA ILE A 3 -8.76 -0.32 -12.84
C ILE A 3 -7.63 -1.33 -12.63
N ALA A 4 -7.72 -2.11 -11.55
CA ALA A 4 -6.71 -3.09 -11.14
C ALA A 4 -7.40 -4.20 -10.36
N THR A 5 -6.82 -5.41 -10.38
CA THR A 5 -7.24 -6.52 -9.51
C THR A 5 -6.69 -6.33 -8.08
N ALA A 6 -7.21 -7.10 -7.11
CA ALA A 6 -6.65 -7.12 -5.76
C ALA A 6 -5.14 -7.47 -5.76
N GLU A 7 -4.72 -8.39 -6.63
CA GLU A 7 -3.32 -8.82 -6.71
C GLU A 7 -2.40 -7.78 -7.36
N ASP A 8 -2.89 -7.03 -8.35
CA ASP A 8 -2.16 -5.89 -8.93
C ASP A 8 -1.91 -4.83 -7.85
N ILE A 9 -2.93 -4.53 -7.05
CA ILE A 9 -2.85 -3.55 -5.95
C ILE A 9 -1.82 -4.02 -4.91
N ASP A 10 -1.95 -5.25 -4.40
CA ASP A 10 -1.01 -5.80 -3.41
C ASP A 10 0.42 -5.87 -3.95
N THR A 11 0.61 -6.19 -5.23
CA THR A 11 1.91 -6.18 -5.88
C THR A 11 2.50 -4.78 -5.95
N ALA A 12 1.71 -3.77 -6.32
CA ALA A 12 2.14 -2.37 -6.36
C ALA A 12 2.52 -1.85 -4.97
N PHE A 13 1.84 -2.28 -3.92
CA PHE A 13 2.21 -1.96 -2.54
C PHE A 13 3.51 -2.68 -2.13
N CYS A 14 3.55 -4.02 -2.21
CA CYS A 14 4.68 -4.81 -1.74
C CYS A 14 5.98 -4.56 -2.51
N LYS A 15 5.89 -4.34 -3.83
CA LYS A 15 7.07 -4.15 -4.71
C LYS A 15 7.30 -2.69 -5.11
N GLY A 16 6.46 -1.77 -4.65
CA GLY A 16 6.51 -0.35 -5.04
C GLY A 16 6.50 0.59 -3.84
N CYS A 17 5.35 1.20 -3.55
CA CYS A 17 5.26 2.27 -2.54
C CYS A 17 5.51 1.75 -1.11
N GLY A 18 5.09 0.53 -0.80
CA GLY A 18 5.17 -0.09 0.52
C GLY A 18 6.55 -0.65 0.87
N LEU A 19 7.39 -0.96 -0.12
CA LEU A 19 8.75 -1.48 0.10
C LEU A 19 9.60 -0.57 1.02
N ARG A 20 9.34 0.74 0.94
CA ARG A 20 10.05 1.76 1.73
C ARG A 20 9.50 1.92 3.15
N ASP A 21 8.30 1.39 3.47
CA ASP A 21 7.52 1.74 4.69
C ASP A 21 8.20 1.32 5.99
N PRO A 22 8.90 0.17 6.04
CA PRO A 22 9.63 -0.19 7.24
C PRO A 22 10.75 0.80 7.60
N PHE A 23 11.34 1.47 6.60
CA PHE A 23 12.53 2.29 6.78
C PHE A 23 12.17 3.77 6.97
N ILE A 24 11.31 4.31 6.10
CA ILE A 24 11.04 5.76 6.00
C ILE A 24 9.54 6.02 5.94
N GLY A 25 9.04 6.80 6.89
CA GLY A 25 7.65 7.24 6.96
C GLY A 25 7.27 8.28 5.89
N PRO A 26 5.98 8.57 5.72
CA PRO A 26 5.46 9.37 4.59
C PRO A 26 6.02 10.80 4.52
N PHE A 27 6.24 11.48 5.65
CA PHE A 27 6.78 12.84 5.64
C PHE A 27 8.24 12.90 5.20
N LEU A 28 9.08 12.00 5.71
CA LEU A 28 10.47 11.94 5.30
C LEU A 28 10.58 11.53 3.82
N ARG A 29 9.67 10.70 3.29
CA ARG A 29 9.59 10.46 1.84
C ARG A 29 9.25 11.70 1.04
N ALA A 30 8.25 12.46 1.48
CA ALA A 30 7.86 13.68 0.81
C ALA A 30 9.02 14.68 0.79
N HIS A 31 9.69 14.85 1.93
CA HIS A 31 10.90 15.65 2.06
C HIS A 31 12.00 15.21 1.06
N LEU A 32 12.30 13.91 1.00
CA LEU A 32 13.28 13.37 0.04
C LEU A 32 12.85 13.55 -1.42
N ALA A 33 11.56 13.37 -1.73
CA ALA A 33 11.04 13.49 -3.10
C ALA A 33 11.02 14.94 -3.61
N GLY A 34 10.95 15.92 -2.71
CA GLY A 34 11.02 17.34 -3.05
C GLY A 34 12.43 17.95 -2.97
N ASN A 35 13.45 17.20 -2.52
CA ASN A 35 14.72 17.75 -2.02
C ASN A 35 14.57 18.74 -0.85
N ASN A 36 13.35 18.86 -0.30
CA ASN A 36 12.91 19.49 0.94
C ASN A 36 11.37 19.36 0.99
N ILE A 37 10.72 19.57 2.15
CA ILE A 37 9.26 19.44 2.27
C ILE A 37 8.51 20.61 1.63
N GLU A 38 9.03 21.84 1.70
CA GLU A 38 8.47 23.02 1.04
C GLU A 38 8.43 22.82 -0.47
N SER A 39 9.59 22.45 -1.05
CA SER A 39 9.74 22.14 -2.48
C SER A 39 8.83 20.98 -2.92
N PHE A 40 8.56 20.00 -2.07
CA PHE A 40 7.59 18.94 -2.38
C PHE A 40 6.20 19.54 -2.61
N PHE A 41 5.74 20.41 -1.71
CA PHE A 41 4.43 21.04 -1.89
C PHE A 41 4.41 21.95 -3.12
N GLU A 42 5.39 22.83 -3.30
CA GLU A 42 5.47 23.72 -4.46
C GLU A 42 5.39 22.97 -5.79
N ASN A 43 6.08 21.84 -5.90
CA ASN A 43 6.16 21.09 -7.16
C ASN A 43 4.99 20.13 -7.38
N TYR A 44 4.41 19.57 -6.32
CA TYR A 44 3.45 18.46 -6.45
C TYR A 44 2.00 18.82 -6.09
N TYR A 45 1.73 19.92 -5.37
CA TYR A 45 0.38 20.20 -4.84
C TYR A 45 -0.71 20.21 -5.92
N HIS A 46 -0.42 20.80 -7.09
CA HIS A 46 -1.35 20.83 -8.22
C HIS A 46 -1.75 19.42 -8.68
N SER A 47 -0.78 18.50 -8.78
CA SER A 47 -1.04 17.13 -9.20
C SER A 47 -1.86 16.36 -8.16
N TYR A 48 -1.66 16.65 -6.86
CA TYR A 48 -2.46 16.06 -5.80
C TYR A 48 -3.91 16.53 -5.85
N ARG A 49 -4.15 17.81 -6.13
CA ARG A 49 -5.51 18.35 -6.30
C ARG A 49 -6.33 17.52 -7.31
N TYR A 50 -5.80 17.29 -8.52
CA TYR A 50 -6.51 16.50 -9.54
C TYR A 50 -6.83 15.06 -9.09
N ARG A 51 -5.91 14.43 -8.35
CA ARG A 51 -6.14 13.08 -7.82
C ARG A 51 -7.23 13.10 -6.75
N LEU A 52 -7.13 14.03 -5.80
CA LEU A 52 -8.08 14.19 -4.68
C LEU A 52 -9.49 14.52 -5.17
N GLU A 53 -9.64 15.41 -6.15
CA GLU A 53 -10.94 15.76 -6.76
C GLU A 53 -11.64 14.56 -7.41
N SER A 54 -10.87 13.55 -7.85
CA SER A 54 -11.40 12.33 -8.48
C SER A 54 -11.63 11.17 -7.50
N MET A 55 -11.26 11.33 -6.22
CA MET A 55 -11.43 10.29 -5.21
C MET A 55 -12.90 10.09 -4.86
N GLU A 56 -13.24 8.86 -4.51
CA GLU A 56 -14.57 8.55 -3.99
C GLU A 56 -14.81 9.26 -2.65
N THR A 57 -16.00 9.82 -2.48
CA THR A 57 -16.43 10.50 -1.24
C THR A 57 -17.26 9.58 -0.35
N TRP A 58 -16.92 8.29 -0.33
CA TRP A 58 -17.67 7.28 0.43
C TRP A 58 -17.58 7.54 1.93
N THR A 59 -18.73 7.54 2.60
CA THR A 59 -18.83 7.58 4.07
C THR A 59 -19.08 6.20 4.69
N SER A 60 -19.30 5.19 3.84
CA SER A 60 -19.45 3.77 4.18
C SER A 60 -19.03 2.90 3.00
N PHE A 61 -18.74 1.61 3.21
CA PHE A 61 -18.36 0.71 2.13
C PHE A 61 -19.58 0.34 1.26
N PRO A 62 -19.58 0.64 -0.05
CA PRO A 62 -20.63 0.18 -0.95
C PRO A 62 -20.60 -1.35 -1.06
N SER A 63 -21.78 -1.99 -1.07
CA SER A 63 -21.89 -3.44 -1.23
C SER A 63 -21.17 -3.95 -2.46
N SER A 64 -21.35 -3.27 -3.59
CA SER A 64 -20.67 -3.60 -4.86
C SER A 64 -19.15 -3.56 -4.78
N ALA A 65 -18.57 -2.67 -3.96
CA ALA A 65 -17.13 -2.61 -3.74
C ALA A 65 -16.65 -3.78 -2.86
N MET A 66 -17.39 -4.10 -1.80
CA MET A 66 -17.09 -5.25 -0.95
C MET A 66 -17.16 -6.56 -1.73
N ASP A 67 -18.22 -6.76 -2.51
CA ASP A 67 -18.41 -7.96 -3.34
C ASP A 67 -17.29 -8.12 -4.36
N ALA A 68 -16.84 -7.02 -4.98
CA ALA A 68 -15.73 -7.03 -5.92
C ALA A 68 -14.42 -7.47 -5.25
N VAL A 69 -14.09 -6.91 -4.08
CA VAL A 69 -12.89 -7.29 -3.32
C VAL A 69 -12.96 -8.75 -2.89
N VAL A 70 -14.09 -9.22 -2.34
CA VAL A 70 -14.26 -10.63 -1.93
C VAL A 70 -14.06 -11.57 -3.10
N LYS A 71 -14.63 -11.24 -4.26
CA LYS A 71 -14.50 -12.03 -5.49
C LYS A 71 -13.04 -12.11 -5.97
N ASP A 72 -12.32 -10.99 -5.94
CA ASP A 72 -10.95 -10.93 -6.46
C ASP A 72 -9.95 -11.57 -5.49
N VAL A 73 -10.07 -11.31 -4.19
CA VAL A 73 -9.18 -11.91 -3.17
C VAL A 73 -9.29 -13.44 -3.17
N LYS A 74 -10.50 -13.99 -3.32
CA LYS A 74 -10.71 -15.45 -3.41
C LYS A 74 -10.03 -16.10 -4.62
N LYS A 75 -9.61 -15.31 -5.62
CA LYS A 75 -8.90 -15.80 -6.81
C LYS A 75 -7.39 -15.66 -6.72
N MET A 76 -6.86 -14.99 -5.70
CA MET A 76 -5.43 -14.78 -5.56
C MET A 76 -4.72 -16.12 -5.33
N PRO A 77 -3.61 -16.44 -6.03
CA PRO A 77 -2.85 -17.67 -5.84
C PRO A 77 -2.42 -17.87 -4.38
N ALA A 78 -2.06 -16.79 -3.68
CA ALA A 78 -1.71 -16.86 -2.26
C ALA A 78 -2.86 -17.39 -1.38
N VAL A 79 -4.11 -16.99 -1.69
CA VAL A 79 -5.31 -17.40 -0.95
C VAL A 79 -5.78 -18.80 -1.37
N ILE A 80 -5.64 -19.15 -2.65
CA ILE A 80 -6.03 -20.48 -3.16
C ILE A 80 -5.08 -21.57 -2.63
N ASN A 81 -3.78 -21.30 -2.63
CA ASN A 81 -2.76 -22.32 -2.42
C ASN A 81 -2.28 -22.45 -0.96
N ASN A 82 -2.75 -21.61 -0.05
CA ASN A 82 -2.30 -21.60 1.34
C ASN A 82 -3.47 -21.43 2.30
N SER A 83 -3.37 -22.05 3.46
CA SER A 83 -4.25 -21.76 4.59
C SER A 83 -3.99 -20.37 5.17
N ILE A 84 -4.98 -19.82 5.88
CA ILE A 84 -4.83 -18.55 6.59
C ILE A 84 -3.70 -18.61 7.63
N ASP A 85 -3.49 -19.75 8.28
CA ASP A 85 -2.46 -19.87 9.31
C ASP A 85 -1.04 -19.96 8.71
N GLU A 86 -0.87 -20.60 7.55
CA GLU A 86 0.39 -20.55 6.79
C GLU A 86 0.73 -19.12 6.35
N LEU A 87 -0.25 -18.38 5.84
CA LEU A 87 -0.07 -16.97 5.45
C LEU A 87 0.31 -16.09 6.64
N LYS A 88 -0.33 -16.29 7.80
CA LYS A 88 0.03 -15.57 9.04
C LYS A 88 1.44 -15.91 9.51
N ALA A 89 1.80 -17.20 9.52
CA ALA A 89 3.12 -17.66 9.94
C ALA A 89 4.20 -17.08 9.02
N TRP A 90 4.01 -17.16 7.71
CA TRP A 90 4.90 -16.57 6.72
C TRP A 90 5.05 -15.06 6.91
N ARG A 91 3.94 -14.32 7.07
CA ARG A 91 3.98 -12.87 7.32
C ARG A 91 4.78 -12.55 8.57
N ASN A 92 4.54 -13.26 9.67
CA ASN A 92 5.23 -13.02 10.93
C ASN A 92 6.75 -13.30 10.81
N ASP A 93 7.17 -14.37 10.13
CA ASP A 93 8.58 -14.63 9.81
C ASP A 93 9.22 -13.45 9.05
N LYS A 94 8.54 -12.90 8.05
CA LYS A 94 9.05 -11.74 7.30
C LYS A 94 9.12 -10.48 8.15
N LEU A 95 8.11 -10.22 8.98
CA LEU A 95 8.10 -9.06 9.86
C LEU A 95 9.25 -9.10 10.88
N VAL A 96 9.56 -10.26 11.46
CA VAL A 96 10.72 -10.41 12.36
C VAL A 96 12.02 -10.04 11.63
N LYS A 97 12.25 -10.57 10.43
CA LYS A 97 13.44 -10.25 9.62
C LYS A 97 13.55 -8.77 9.28
N VAL A 98 12.44 -8.15 8.90
CA VAL A 98 12.40 -6.70 8.63
C VAL A 98 12.69 -5.90 9.91
N LEU A 99 12.14 -6.29 11.05
CA LEU A 99 12.43 -5.65 12.34
C LEU A 99 13.91 -5.76 12.72
N GLU A 100 14.51 -6.94 12.56
CA GLU A 100 15.96 -7.14 12.79
C GLU A 100 16.81 -6.23 11.90
N MET A 101 16.44 -6.09 10.62
CA MET A 101 17.13 -5.19 9.68
C MET A 101 16.92 -3.70 9.99
N THR A 102 15.80 -3.34 10.60
CA THR A 102 15.41 -1.94 10.83
C THR A 102 15.68 -1.47 12.26
N ASN A 103 16.05 -2.35 13.20
CA ASN A 103 16.29 -1.99 14.60
C ASN A 103 17.46 -1.01 14.82
N ASN A 104 18.32 -0.82 13.81
CA ASN A 104 19.42 0.14 13.84
C ASN A 104 19.16 1.29 12.86
N LYS A 105 18.00 1.98 13.00
CA LYS A 105 17.76 3.19 12.22
C LYS A 105 18.86 4.23 12.54
N PRO A 106 19.34 4.98 11.54
CA PRO A 106 20.28 6.08 11.76
C PRO A 106 19.71 7.13 12.72
#